data_AF-A0A3L0W4M0-F1
#
_entry.id   AF-A0A3L0W4M0-F1
#
_cell.length_a   1.000
_cell.length_b   1.000
_cell.length_c   1.000
_cell.angle_alpha   90.00
_cell.angle_beta   90.00
_cell.angle_gamma   90.00
#
_symmetry.space_group_name_H-M   'P 1'
#
loop_
_entity.id
_entity.type
_entity.pdbx_description
1 polymer ?
#
loop_
_entity_poly.entity_id
_entity_poly.type
_entity_poly.pdbx_seq_one_letter_code
_entity_poly.pdbx_strand_id
1 'polypeptide(L)'
;MEVQKAYKEKLNAQLNEWSSQINLLEAKMENISADLKVKRAKEIQALRVKQHAASDKMDELGKASGESWEQVKLTADKMWSDLKTGLAEAQSKFK
;
A
#
# COMPACT_ATOMS: atom_id res chain seq x y z
N MET A 1 -3.80 2.62 -25.18
CA MET A 1 -4.53 3.30 -24.08
C MET A 1 -5.19 2.32 -23.12
N GLU A 2 -5.78 1.21 -23.59
CA GLU A 2 -6.41 0.19 -22.72
C GLU A 2 -5.47 -0.43 -21.68
N VAL A 3 -4.22 -0.72 -22.05
CA VAL A 3 -3.22 -1.30 -21.14
C VAL A 3 -2.94 -0.39 -19.93
N GLN A 4 -2.88 0.92 -20.14
CA GLN A 4 -2.64 1.87 -19.04
C GLN A 4 -3.85 1.97 -18.11
N LYS A 5 -5.06 1.91 -18.67
CA LYS A 5 -6.31 1.94 -17.92
C LYS A 5 -6.46 0.66 -17.08
N ALA A 6 -6.28 -0.51 -17.69
CA ALA A 6 -6.33 -1.79 -16.98
C ALA A 6 -5.26 -1.89 -15.87
N TYR A 7 -4.07 -1.34 -16.11
CA TYR A 7 -3.03 -1.25 -15.09
C TYR A 7 -3.46 -0.37 -13.91
N LYS A 8 -4.01 0.83 -14.18
CA LYS A 8 -4.54 1.73 -13.14
C LYS A 8 -5.65 1.06 -12.32
N GLU A 9 -6.60 0.41 -12.98
CA GLU A 9 -7.71 -0.29 -12.31
C GLU A 9 -7.21 -1.43 -11.40
N LYS A 10 -6.27 -2.24 -11.89
CA LYS A 10 -5.63 -3.30 -11.09
C LYS A 10 -4.97 -2.74 -9.83
N LEU A 11 -4.20 -1.67 -9.98
CA LEU A 11 -3.50 -1.07 -8.84
C LEU A 11 -4.49 -0.43 -7.86
N ASN A 12 -5.53 0.23 -8.35
CA ASN A 12 -6.54 0.81 -7.46
C ASN A 12 -7.31 -0.25 -6.66
N ALA A 13 -7.63 -1.38 -7.30
CA ALA A 13 -8.24 -2.53 -6.62
C ALA A 13 -7.33 -3.10 -5.52
N GLN A 14 -6.03 -3.26 -5.80
CA GLN A 14 -5.06 -3.72 -4.81
C GLN A 14 -4.85 -2.74 -3.66
N LEU A 15 -4.86 -1.41 -3.90
CA LEU A 15 -4.82 -0.41 -2.82
C LEU A 15 -6.01 -0.51 -1.88
N ASN A 16 -7.20 -0.73 -2.42
CA ASN A 16 -8.41 -0.94 -1.61
C ASN A 16 -8.31 -2.23 -0.77
N GLU A 17 -7.78 -3.30 -1.37
CA GLU A 17 -7.53 -4.56 -0.67
C GLU A 17 -6.54 -4.36 0.50
N TRP A 18 -5.43 -3.67 0.24
CA TRP A 18 -4.43 -3.37 1.27
C TRP A 18 -4.95 -2.43 2.35
N SER A 19 -5.76 -1.43 2.00
CA SER A 19 -6.42 -0.57 2.97
C SER A 19 -7.28 -1.38 3.94
N SER A 20 -8.05 -2.34 3.41
CA SER A 20 -8.87 -3.24 4.21
C SER A 20 -8.03 -4.15 5.11
N GLN A 21 -6.90 -4.66 4.60
CA GLN A 21 -5.98 -5.47 5.39
C GLN A 21 -5.29 -4.66 6.51
N ILE A 22 -4.91 -3.41 6.24
CA ILE A 22 -4.35 -2.52 7.25
C ILE A 22 -5.40 -2.21 8.33
N ASN A 23 -6.64 -1.89 7.95
CA ASN A 23 -7.75 -1.71 8.90
C ASN A 23 -7.92 -2.94 9.81
N LEU A 24 -7.82 -4.14 9.25
CA LEU A 24 -7.92 -5.38 10.00
C LEU A 24 -6.76 -5.54 11.01
N LEU A 25 -5.53 -5.20 10.60
CA LEU A 25 -4.37 -5.20 11.51
C LEU A 25 -4.55 -4.18 12.64
N GLU A 26 -5.12 -3.01 12.35
CA GLU A 26 -5.41 -1.98 13.36
C GLU A 26 -6.42 -2.50 14.39
N ALA A 27 -7.53 -3.08 13.94
CA ALA A 27 -8.53 -3.68 14.84
C ALA A 27 -7.96 -4.83 15.68
N LYS A 28 -7.07 -5.65 15.11
CA LYS A 28 -6.37 -6.71 15.87
C LYS A 28 -5.48 -6.16 16.98
N MET A 29 -4.98 -4.92 16.87
CA MET A 29 -4.20 -4.30 17.95
C MET A 29 -5.02 -4.07 19.22
N GLU A 30 -6.35 -4.01 19.15
CA GLU A 30 -7.16 -3.83 20.36
C GLU A 30 -6.99 -5.00 21.34
N ASN A 31 -6.70 -6.20 20.82
CA ASN A 31 -6.63 -7.46 21.55
C ASN A 31 -5.21 -7.90 21.98
N ILE A 32 -4.16 -7.11 21.69
CA ILE A 32 -2.77 -7.44 22.07
C ILE A 32 -2.29 -6.64 23.30
N SER A 33 -1.25 -7.12 23.99
CA SER A 33 -0.66 -6.45 25.15
C SER A 33 -0.12 -5.05 24.84
N ALA A 34 -0.12 -4.14 25.83
CA ALA A 34 0.29 -2.74 25.65
C ALA A 34 1.72 -2.56 25.07
N ASP A 35 2.69 -3.39 25.47
CA ASP A 35 4.05 -3.39 24.90
C ASP A 35 4.05 -3.68 23.39
N LEU A 36 3.27 -4.68 22.98
CA LEU A 36 3.13 -5.06 21.57
C LEU A 36 2.34 -4.01 20.79
N LYS A 37 1.32 -3.37 21.39
CA LYS A 37 0.58 -2.27 20.74
C LYS A 37 1.50 -1.17 20.27
N VAL A 38 2.45 -0.72 21.11
CA VAL A 38 3.37 0.37 20.72
C VAL A 38 4.25 -0.03 19.53
N LYS A 39 4.79 -1.26 19.54
CA LYS A 39 5.64 -1.75 18.45
C LYS A 39 4.82 -1.89 17.15
N ARG A 40 3.65 -2.51 17.21
CA ARG A 40 2.79 -2.75 16.03
C ARG A 40 2.13 -1.49 15.50
N ALA A 41 1.78 -0.53 16.36
CA ALA A 41 1.24 0.76 15.93
C ALA A 41 2.21 1.51 15.03
N LYS A 42 3.52 1.48 15.33
CA LYS A 42 4.55 2.08 14.46
C LYS A 42 4.62 1.39 13.10
N GLU A 43 4.56 0.06 13.08
CA GLU A 43 4.58 -0.71 11.83
C GLU A 43 3.35 -0.43 10.96
N ILE A 44 2.16 -0.41 11.56
CA ILE A 44 0.92 -0.12 10.85
C ILE A 44 0.90 1.34 10.36
N GLN A 45 1.37 2.29 11.17
CA GLN A 45 1.49 3.68 10.74
C GLN A 45 2.45 3.80 9.53
N ALA A 46 3.58 3.08 9.54
CA ALA A 46 4.47 3.04 8.39
C ALA A 46 3.79 2.48 7.13
N LEU A 47 2.96 1.43 7.27
CA LEU A 47 2.15 0.89 6.18
C LEU A 47 1.12 1.89 5.66
N ARG A 48 0.47 2.65 6.54
CA ARG A 48 -0.45 3.73 6.16
C ARG A 48 0.25 4.80 5.33
N VAL A 49 1.42 5.25 5.78
CA VAL A 49 2.20 6.26 5.05
C VAL A 49 2.58 5.74 3.66
N LYS A 50 3.04 4.49 3.56
CA LYS A 50 3.34 3.86 2.26
C LYS A 50 2.10 3.72 1.37
N GLN A 51 0.95 3.36 1.95
CA GLN A 51 -0.33 3.24 1.25
C GLN A 51 -0.81 4.59 0.69
N HIS A 52 -0.70 5.66 1.48
CA HIS A 52 -0.98 7.02 1.01
C HIS A 52 -0.02 7.43 -0.11
N ALA A 53 1.28 7.25 0.06
CA ALA A 53 2.27 7.58 -0.98
C ALA A 53 2.03 6.82 -2.29
N ALA A 54 1.65 5.55 -2.20
CA ALA A 54 1.30 4.73 -3.36
C ALA A 54 -0.01 5.22 -4.03
N SER A 55 -0.97 5.71 -3.25
CA SER A 55 -2.21 6.32 -3.75
C SER A 55 -1.94 7.64 -4.49
N ASP A 56 -1.13 8.53 -3.91
CA ASP A 56 -0.68 9.77 -4.57
C ASP A 56 0.04 9.47 -5.88
N LYS A 57 0.93 8.47 -5.87
CA LYS A 57 1.65 8.07 -7.08
C LYS A 57 0.72 7.52 -8.16
N MET A 58 -0.41 6.93 -7.76
CA MET A 58 -1.44 6.45 -8.68
C MET A 58 -2.18 7.58 -9.37
N ASP A 59 -2.48 8.65 -8.64
CA ASP A 59 -3.09 9.85 -9.19
C ASP A 59 -2.15 10.54 -10.20
N GLU A 60 -0.85 10.59 -9.88
CA GLU A 60 0.19 11.08 -10.79
C GLU A 60 0.31 10.21 -12.05
N LEU A 61 0.29 8.87 -11.90
CA LEU A 61 0.24 7.93 -13.03
C LEU A 61 -1.03 8.13 -13.87
N GLY A 62 -2.13 8.52 -13.20
CA GLY A 62 -3.40 8.96 -13.76
C GLY A 62 -3.23 10.06 -14.80
N LYS A 63 -2.45 11.08 -14.43
CA LYS A 63 -2.20 12.32 -15.17
C LYS A 63 -1.06 12.21 -16.19
N ALA A 64 -0.08 11.33 -15.94
CA ALA A 64 1.06 11.12 -16.83
C ALA A 64 0.66 10.45 -18.16
N SER A 65 1.40 10.73 -19.23
CA SER A 65 1.22 10.17 -20.57
C SER A 65 2.58 10.05 -21.28
N GLY A 66 2.65 9.22 -22.34
CA GLY A 66 3.89 9.04 -23.11
C GLY A 66 5.06 8.52 -22.27
N GLU A 67 6.25 9.07 -22.49
CA GLU A 67 7.51 8.65 -21.83
C GLU A 67 7.49 8.88 -20.31
N SER A 68 6.83 9.95 -19.84
CA SER A 68 6.67 10.23 -18.41
C SER A 68 5.82 9.16 -17.70
N TRP A 69 4.91 8.50 -18.42
CA TRP A 69 4.10 7.43 -17.84
C TRP A 69 4.96 6.22 -17.43
N GLU A 70 5.97 5.88 -18.23
CA GLU A 70 6.86 4.75 -17.93
C GLU A 70 7.73 5.03 -16.69
N GLN A 71 8.24 6.25 -16.54
CA GLN A 71 9.00 6.64 -15.35
C GLN A 71 8.14 6.63 -14.07
N VAL A 72 6.92 7.17 -14.16
CA VAL A 72 5.98 7.17 -13.02
C VAL A 72 5.58 5.73 -12.68
N LYS A 73 5.37 4.86 -13.68
CA LYS A 73 5.09 3.44 -13.49
C LYS A 73 6.21 2.72 -12.76
N LEU A 74 7.47 2.89 -13.16
CA LEU A 74 8.60 2.24 -12.49
C LEU A 74 8.67 2.60 -11.01
N THR A 75 8.42 3.87 -10.69
CA THR A 75 8.39 4.34 -9.30
C THR A 75 7.20 3.76 -8.54
N ALA A 76 6.02 3.73 -9.17
CA ALA A 76 4.81 3.14 -8.59
C ALA A 76 5.00 1.63 -8.30
N ASP A 77 5.62 0.89 -9.21
CA ASP A 77 5.87 -0.55 -9.08
C ASP A 77 6.80 -0.85 -7.89
N LYS A 78 7.84 -0.03 -7.70
CA LYS A 78 8.73 -0.12 -6.53
C LYS A 78 7.97 0.12 -5.22
N MET A 79 7.14 1.17 -5.17
CA MET A 79 6.29 1.45 -4.00
C MET A 79 5.31 0.31 -3.74
N TRP A 80 4.78 -0.29 -4.81
CA TRP A 80 3.89 -1.45 -4.76
C TRP A 80 4.53 -2.66 -4.08
N SER A 81 5.74 -2.99 -4.53
CA SER A 81 6.51 -4.12 -4.00
C SER A 81 6.85 -3.92 -2.53
N ASP A 82 7.25 -2.70 -2.16
CA ASP A 82 7.60 -2.34 -0.79
C ASP A 82 6.39 -2.39 0.15
N LEU A 83 5.23 -1.88 -0.29
CA LEU A 83 3.98 -1.94 0.47
C LEU A 83 3.49 -3.38 0.63
N LYS A 84 3.53 -4.19 -0.45
CA LYS A 84 3.17 -5.60 -0.41
C LYS A 84 4.04 -6.38 0.58
N THR A 85 5.35 -6.13 0.56
CA THR A 85 6.31 -6.79 1.45
C THR A 85 6.04 -6.40 2.90
N GLY A 86 5.92 -5.11 3.20
CA GLY A 86 5.63 -4.65 4.55
C GLY A 86 4.29 -5.16 5.08
N LEU A 87 3.27 -5.26 4.23
CA LEU A 87 1.97 -5.80 4.62
C LEU A 87 2.06 -7.30 4.97
N ALA A 88 2.76 -8.09 4.15
CA ALA A 88 2.98 -9.51 4.40
C ALA A 88 3.78 -9.75 5.70
N GLU A 89 4.80 -8.93 5.96
CA GLU A 89 5.56 -8.96 7.21
C GLU A 89 4.68 -8.63 8.41
N ALA A 90 3.90 -7.54 8.33
CA ALA A 90 2.99 -7.17 9.40
C ALA A 90 1.95 -8.27 9.65
N GLN A 91 1.32 -8.81 8.62
CA GLN A 91 0.37 -9.92 8.75
C GLN A 91 0.98 -11.16 9.40
N SER A 92 2.21 -11.52 9.03
CA SER A 92 2.91 -12.67 9.62
C SER A 92 3.15 -12.49 11.11
N LYS A 93 3.31 -11.25 11.57
CA LYS A 93 3.49 -10.92 12.99
C LYS A 93 2.20 -10.98 13.81
N PHE A 94 1.04 -10.91 13.17
CA PHE A 94 -0.30 -11.04 13.79
C PHE A 94 -0.92 -12.44 13.62
N LYS A 95 -0.14 -13.39 13.08
CA LYS A 95 -0.52 -14.79 12.96
C LYS A 95 -0.18 -15.57 14.24
#